data_AF-A0A2V6J732-F1
#
_entry.id   AF-A0A2V6J732-F1
#
_cell.length_a   1.000
_cell.length_b   1.000
_cell.length_c   1.000
_cell.angle_alpha   90.00
_cell.angle_beta   90.00
_cell.angle_gamma   90.00
#
_symmetry.space_group_name_H-M   'P 1'
#
loop_
_entity.id
_entity.type
_entity.pdbx_description
1 polymer ?
#
loop_
_entity_poly.entity_id
_entity_poly.type
_entity_poly.pdbx_seq_one_letter_code
_entity_poly.pdbx_strand_id
1 'polypeptide(L)'
;MASAVNSTIREQYKGRAVLMRYVWLNISPKSARMEQSFSPDGGKNMGNKLDLRTQPIGHTMKTATLVGLVAVLACRFSLAQTPAQQEVLQFERDACKAFLDADVAALERMLTPEFTLTLSNGEVSTRADEINELRSAKVHYSVFENYDMLARLYGDTAVVLGKTRVKGTSEGKSFDRVVQFTDTLIKRDGRWQLAAGHVSRIEK
;
A
#
# COMPACT_ATOMS: atom_id res chain seq x y z
N MET A 1 -9.97 0.74 -32.57
CA MET A 1 -10.51 -0.24 -31.61
C MET A 1 -11.07 0.53 -30.42
N ALA A 2 -12.35 0.35 -30.08
CA ALA A 2 -12.94 0.99 -28.91
C ALA A 2 -12.40 0.30 -27.64
N SER A 3 -11.69 1.02 -26.78
CA SER A 3 -11.26 0.50 -25.49
C SER A 3 -12.44 0.52 -24.52
N ALA A 4 -12.62 -0.59 -23.80
CA ALA A 4 -13.56 -0.69 -22.72
C ALA A 4 -12.80 -0.99 -21.42
N VAL A 5 -13.12 -0.25 -20.36
CA VAL A 5 -12.56 -0.47 -19.02
C VAL A 5 -13.71 -0.81 -18.09
N ASN A 6 -13.59 -1.91 -17.36
CA ASN A 6 -14.62 -2.43 -16.47
C ASN A 6 -14.07 -2.55 -15.05
N SER A 7 -14.82 -2.06 -14.09
CA SER A 7 -14.52 -2.26 -12.67
C SER A 7 -15.78 -2.65 -11.91
N THR A 8 -15.61 -3.55 -10.94
CA THR A 8 -16.69 -3.99 -10.04
C THR A 8 -16.21 -3.85 -8.61
N ILE A 9 -17.00 -3.17 -7.78
CA ILE A 9 -16.64 -2.83 -6.40
C ILE A 9 -17.76 -3.34 -5.49
N ARG A 10 -17.36 -3.90 -4.34
CA ARG A 10 -18.26 -4.21 -3.22
C ARG A 10 -18.26 -3.04 -2.26
N GLU A 11 -19.44 -2.50 -1.98
CA GLU A 11 -19.63 -1.39 -1.06
C GLU A 11 -20.72 -1.73 -0.05
N GLN A 12 -20.69 -1.13 1.14
CA GLN A 12 -21.75 -1.28 2.13
C GLN A 12 -22.69 -0.07 2.10
N TYR A 13 -23.97 -0.30 1.85
CA TYR A 13 -25.01 0.72 1.91
C TYR A 13 -26.10 0.30 2.89
N LYS A 14 -26.37 1.12 3.91
CA LYS A 14 -27.34 0.83 4.99
C LYS A 14 -27.16 -0.57 5.61
N GLY A 15 -25.91 -0.97 5.85
CA GLY A 15 -25.58 -2.27 6.46
C GLY A 15 -25.74 -3.49 5.54
N ARG A 16 -25.97 -3.30 4.24
CA ARG A 16 -26.05 -4.40 3.26
C ARG A 16 -24.94 -4.26 2.21
N ALA A 17 -24.35 -5.38 1.83
CA ALA A 17 -23.37 -5.43 0.75
C ALA A 17 -24.07 -5.23 -0.59
N VAL A 18 -23.58 -4.25 -1.35
CA VAL A 18 -24.04 -3.88 -2.68
C VAL A 18 -22.90 -4.10 -3.67
N LEU A 19 -23.24 -4.54 -4.88
CA LEU A 19 -22.31 -4.52 -6.00
C LEU A 19 -22.57 -3.32 -6.91
N MET A 20 -21.50 -2.58 -7.17
CA MET A 20 -21.46 -1.47 -8.12
C MET A 20 -20.55 -1.85 -9.28
N ARG A 21 -21.01 -1.61 -10.51
CA ARG A 21 -20.21 -1.81 -11.72
C ARG A 21 -20.13 -0.53 -12.53
N TYR A 22 -18.93 -0.24 -13.00
CA TYR A 22 -18.65 0.85 -13.91
C TYR A 22 -18.11 0.30 -15.22
N VAL A 23 -18.70 0.74 -16.32
CA VAL A 23 -18.23 0.41 -17.67
C VAL A 23 -17.95 1.69 -18.42
N TRP A 24 -16.70 1.88 -18.82
CA TRP A 24 -16.30 2.94 -19.72
C TRP A 24 -16.25 2.38 -21.13
N LEU A 25 -16.94 3.03 -22.07
CA LEU A 25 -17.04 2.63 -23.46
C LEU A 25 -16.65 3.80 -24.37
N ASN A 26 -16.26 3.49 -25.60
CA ASN A 26 -16.00 4.48 -26.65
C ASN A 26 -15.00 5.57 -26.23
N ILE A 27 -13.94 5.19 -25.51
CA ILE A 27 -12.95 6.12 -24.99
C ILE A 27 -12.08 6.62 -26.16
N SER A 28 -12.08 7.93 -26.37
CA SER A 28 -11.25 8.65 -27.33
C SER A 28 -10.82 10.01 -26.74
N PRO A 29 -9.88 10.73 -27.36
CA PRO A 29 -9.55 12.10 -26.92
C PRO A 29 -10.73 13.09 -26.95
N LYS A 30 -11.84 12.76 -27.64
CA LYS A 30 -12.98 13.66 -27.85
C LYS A 30 -14.27 13.20 -27.14
N SER A 31 -14.33 11.97 -26.65
CA SER A 31 -15.53 11.41 -26.04
C SER A 31 -15.22 10.22 -25.14
N ALA A 32 -16.04 10.02 -24.13
CA ALA A 32 -16.13 8.78 -23.37
C ALA A 32 -17.59 8.56 -22.95
N ARG A 33 -18.01 7.30 -22.83
CA ARG A 33 -19.32 6.93 -22.31
C ARG A 33 -19.14 6.16 -21.02
N MET A 34 -19.87 6.54 -19.98
CA MET A 34 -19.89 5.84 -18.70
C MET A 34 -21.26 5.23 -18.47
N GLU A 35 -21.27 3.94 -18.15
CA GLU A 35 -22.45 3.23 -17.69
C GLU A 35 -22.23 2.79 -16.23
N GLN A 36 -23.19 3.11 -15.36
CA GLN A 36 -23.21 2.65 -13.97
C GLN A 36 -24.39 1.70 -13.78
N SER A 37 -24.14 0.58 -13.10
CA SER A 37 -25.19 -0.34 -12.65
C SER A 37 -24.99 -0.74 -11.19
N PHE A 38 -26.12 -0.98 -10.52
CA PHE A 38 -26.19 -1.33 -9.10
C PHE A 38 -26.91 -2.69 -8.95
N SER A 39 -26.43 -3.50 -8.01
CA SER A 39 -27.06 -4.76 -7.66
C SER A 39 -27.18 -4.89 -6.13
N PRO A 40 -28.42 -4.91 -5.59
CA PRO A 40 -28.66 -5.08 -4.15
C PRO A 40 -28.55 -6.55 -3.71
N ASP A 41 -28.50 -7.50 -4.64
CA ASP A 41 -28.53 -8.94 -4.39
C ASP A 41 -27.17 -9.62 -4.63
N GLY A 42 -26.08 -8.84 -4.58
CA GLY A 42 -24.73 -9.36 -4.71
C GLY A 42 -24.39 -9.84 -6.12
N GLY A 43 -25.03 -9.27 -7.14
CA GLY A 43 -24.72 -9.46 -8.56
C GLY A 43 -25.65 -10.40 -9.30
N LYS A 44 -26.71 -10.91 -8.65
CA LYS A 44 -27.64 -11.86 -9.27
C LYS A 44 -28.55 -11.15 -10.29
N ASN A 45 -28.93 -9.91 -10.02
CA ASN A 45 -29.59 -9.03 -10.97
C ASN A 45 -28.91 -7.65 -10.99
N MET A 46 -28.56 -7.15 -12.17
CA MET A 46 -28.12 -5.77 -12.33
C MET A 46 -29.33 -4.87 -12.60
N GLY A 47 -29.72 -4.10 -11.59
CA GLY A 47 -30.81 -3.12 -11.70
C GLY A 47 -30.38 -1.83 -12.43
N ASN A 48 -31.39 -1.00 -12.71
CA ASN A 48 -31.39 0.26 -13.47
C ASN A 48 -30.02 0.83 -13.88
N LYS A 49 -29.85 0.91 -15.21
CA LYS A 49 -28.66 1.41 -15.88
C LYS A 49 -28.77 2.93 -16.03
N LEU A 50 -27.85 3.68 -15.40
CA LEU A 50 -27.73 5.11 -15.65
C LEU A 50 -26.77 5.31 -16.83
N ASP A 51 -27.29 5.76 -17.98
CA ASP A 51 -26.49 6.04 -19.19
C ASP A 51 -26.13 7.53 -19.23
N LEU A 52 -24.86 7.84 -18.95
CA LEU A 52 -24.32 9.19 -19.03
C LEU A 52 -23.47 9.33 -20.31
N ARG A 53 -23.98 10.11 -21.26
CA ARG A 53 -23.31 10.42 -22.53
C ARG A 53 -22.69 11.81 -22.47
N THR A 54 -21.38 11.93 -22.72
CA THR A 54 -20.75 13.24 -22.94
C THR A 54 -20.89 13.64 -24.42
N GLN A 55 -21.52 14.79 -24.69
CA GLN A 55 -21.61 15.40 -26.03
C GLN A 55 -20.25 15.99 -26.47
N PRO A 56 -19.94 16.07 -27.78
CA PRO A 56 -18.69 16.65 -28.26
C PRO A 56 -18.58 18.14 -27.90
N ILE A 57 -17.37 18.55 -27.47
CA ILE A 57 -17.06 19.91 -27.02
C ILE A 57 -17.06 20.84 -28.25
N GLY A 58 -18.21 21.42 -28.57
CA GLY A 58 -18.37 22.54 -29.49
C GLY A 58 -18.36 23.87 -28.74
N HIS A 59 -17.63 24.85 -29.28
CA HIS A 59 -17.47 26.21 -28.75
C HIS A 59 -18.77 26.86 -28.25
N THR A 60 -18.87 27.14 -26.94
CA THR A 60 -19.24 28.45 -26.32
C THR A 60 -19.51 28.24 -24.84
N MET A 61 -18.55 28.60 -24.00
CA MET A 61 -18.62 28.42 -22.55
C MET A 61 -19.43 29.56 -21.91
N LYS A 62 -20.74 29.36 -21.73
CA LYS A 62 -21.55 30.18 -20.81
C LYS A 62 -21.81 29.36 -19.53
N THR A 63 -21.00 29.64 -18.52
CA THR A 63 -21.33 29.63 -17.07
C THR A 63 -22.15 28.50 -16.43
N ALA A 64 -22.18 27.28 -16.97
CA ALA A 64 -22.92 26.16 -16.34
C ALA A 64 -22.19 24.80 -16.31
N THR A 65 -20.85 24.79 -16.33
CA THR A 65 -20.05 23.55 -16.32
C THR A 65 -19.03 23.51 -15.18
N LEU A 66 -19.42 23.87 -13.95
CA LEU A 66 -18.52 23.77 -12.78
C LEU A 66 -18.92 22.70 -11.76
N VAL A 67 -20.07 22.02 -11.93
CA VAL A 67 -20.54 21.04 -10.93
C VAL A 67 -20.22 19.58 -11.30
N GLY A 68 -20.10 19.25 -12.59
CA GLY A 68 -19.85 17.88 -13.05
C GLY A 68 -18.39 17.40 -13.01
N LEU A 69 -17.42 18.32 -13.12
CA LEU A 69 -15.99 17.96 -13.17
C LEU A 69 -15.39 17.69 -11.78
N VAL A 70 -16.02 18.20 -10.71
CA VAL A 70 -15.56 18.02 -9.33
C VAL A 70 -15.86 16.60 -8.82
N ALA A 71 -16.93 15.96 -9.30
CA ALA A 71 -17.34 14.63 -8.83
C ALA A 71 -16.43 13.47 -9.34
N VAL A 72 -15.78 13.62 -10.49
CA VAL A 72 -14.87 12.59 -11.03
C VAL A 72 -13.47 12.68 -10.41
N LEU A 73 -13.06 13.86 -9.94
CA LEU A 73 -11.87 14.00 -9.09
C LEU A 73 -12.10 13.45 -7.68
N ALA A 74 -13.34 13.46 -7.16
CA ALA A 74 -13.67 12.89 -5.87
C ALA A 74 -13.56 11.35 -5.81
N CYS A 75 -13.62 10.64 -6.94
CA CYS A 75 -13.50 9.16 -6.97
C CYS A 75 -12.08 8.64 -7.23
N ARG A 76 -11.06 9.50 -7.32
CA ARG A 76 -9.64 9.10 -7.24
C ARG A 76 -9.14 9.01 -5.79
N PHE A 77 -9.95 9.37 -4.79
CA PHE A 77 -9.51 9.48 -3.39
C PHE A 77 -9.53 8.16 -2.58
N SER A 78 -9.92 7.03 -3.17
CA SER A 78 -10.04 5.76 -2.41
C SER A 78 -8.75 4.89 -2.37
N LEU A 79 -7.57 5.50 -2.53
CA LEU A 79 -6.26 4.88 -2.23
C LEU A 79 -5.27 5.86 -1.56
N ALA A 80 -5.72 7.04 -1.13
CA ALA A 80 -4.86 7.93 -0.37
C ALA A 80 -4.73 7.38 1.05
N GLN A 81 -3.53 6.88 1.41
CA GLN A 81 -3.19 6.55 2.79
C GLN A 81 -3.44 7.78 3.66
N THR A 82 -4.12 7.61 4.79
CA THR A 82 -4.34 8.67 5.77
C THR A 82 -3.00 9.22 6.28
N PRO A 83 -2.95 10.45 6.83
CA PRO A 83 -1.71 10.98 7.42
C PRO A 83 -1.09 10.05 8.47
N ALA A 84 -1.92 9.38 9.29
CA ALA A 84 -1.47 8.40 10.27
C ALA A 84 -0.87 7.14 9.63
N GLN A 85 -1.46 6.65 8.53
CA GLN A 85 -0.87 5.55 7.75
C GLN A 85 0.46 5.98 7.09
N GLN A 86 0.54 7.20 6.57
CA GLN A 86 1.78 7.73 5.99
C GLN A 86 2.90 7.85 7.02
N GLU A 87 2.60 8.22 8.27
CA GLU A 87 3.57 8.23 9.38
C GLU A 87 4.19 6.86 9.60
N VAL A 88 3.37 5.80 9.66
CA VAL A 88 3.84 4.40 9.82
C VAL A 88 4.63 3.94 8.59
N LEU A 89 4.15 4.23 7.39
CA LEU A 89 4.87 3.89 6.15
C LEU A 89 6.18 4.64 6.00
N GLN A 90 6.29 5.83 6.60
CA GLN A 90 7.55 6.58 6.64
C GLN A 90 8.52 5.95 7.64
N PHE A 91 8.04 5.55 8.82
CA PHE A 91 8.85 4.80 9.79
C PHE A 91 9.51 3.57 9.15
N GLU A 92 8.76 2.80 8.35
CA GLU A 92 9.28 1.62 7.63
C GLU A 92 10.42 1.96 6.65
N ARG A 93 10.29 3.08 5.94
CA ARG A 93 11.34 3.58 5.05
C ARG A 93 12.57 4.03 5.84
N ASP A 94 12.35 4.69 6.98
CA ASP A 94 13.43 5.15 7.84
C ASP A 94 14.17 3.95 8.48
N ALA A 95 13.45 2.87 8.82
CA ALA A 95 14.04 1.63 9.30
C ALA A 95 14.94 0.97 8.24
N CYS A 96 14.47 0.88 6.98
CA CYS A 96 15.30 0.44 5.86
C CYS A 96 16.57 1.28 5.71
N LYS A 97 16.46 2.61 5.86
CA LYS A 97 17.61 3.52 5.82
C LYS A 97 18.59 3.26 6.97
N ALA A 98 18.10 2.97 8.17
CA ALA A 98 18.97 2.63 9.31
C ALA A 98 19.80 1.36 9.04
N PHE A 99 19.20 0.32 8.44
CA PHE A 99 19.93 -0.87 8.02
C PHE A 99 20.94 -0.57 6.91
N LEU A 100 20.53 0.21 5.90
CA LEU A 100 21.40 0.58 4.77
C LEU A 100 22.63 1.36 5.23
N ASP A 101 22.45 2.32 6.14
CA ASP A 101 23.50 3.21 6.63
C ASP A 101 24.29 2.61 7.81
N ALA A 102 23.94 1.39 8.26
CA ALA A 102 24.45 0.76 9.48
C ALA A 102 24.30 1.64 10.74
N ASP A 103 23.19 2.39 10.85
CA ASP A 103 22.89 3.25 12.01
C ASP A 103 22.32 2.42 13.17
N VAL A 104 23.23 1.89 13.99
CA VAL A 104 22.89 1.11 15.17
C VAL A 104 22.06 1.90 16.18
N ALA A 105 22.33 3.20 16.33
CA ALA A 105 21.61 4.03 17.30
C ALA A 105 20.16 4.27 16.87
N ALA A 106 19.92 4.42 15.56
CA ALA A 106 18.56 4.45 15.01
C ALA A 106 17.84 3.12 15.24
N LEU A 107 18.49 2.00 14.93
CA LEU A 107 17.89 0.68 15.13
C LEU A 107 17.53 0.42 16.60
N GLU A 108 18.40 0.83 17.53
CA GLU A 108 18.14 0.74 18.98
C GLU A 108 16.89 1.53 19.42
N ARG A 109 16.58 2.65 18.75
CA ARG A 109 15.37 3.45 19.03
C ARG A 109 14.12 2.93 18.31
N MET A 110 14.31 2.30 17.15
CA MET A 110 13.23 1.81 16.30
C MET A 110 12.70 0.46 16.76
N LEU A 111 13.54 -0.42 17.32
CA LEU A 111 13.12 -1.73 17.79
C LEU A 111 12.71 -1.70 19.26
N THR A 112 11.52 -2.23 19.56
CA THR A 112 11.08 -2.44 20.95
C THR A 112 12.03 -3.41 21.67
N PRO A 113 12.23 -3.32 23.00
CA PRO A 113 13.07 -4.26 23.75
C PRO A 113 12.71 -5.73 23.53
N GLU A 114 11.43 -6.02 23.29
CA GLU A 114 10.89 -7.37 23.08
C GLU A 114 10.86 -7.80 21.60
N PHE A 115 11.49 -7.02 20.70
CA PHE A 115 11.39 -7.26 19.26
C PHE A 115 11.88 -8.65 18.83
N THR A 116 11.10 -9.25 17.92
CA THR A 116 11.44 -10.50 17.24
C THR A 116 11.18 -10.42 15.75
N LEU A 117 12.09 -10.95 14.94
CA LEU A 117 11.94 -11.15 13.50
C LEU A 117 11.93 -12.65 13.19
N THR A 118 10.84 -13.13 12.59
CA THR A 118 10.85 -14.48 11.99
C THR A 118 11.42 -14.39 10.58
N LEU A 119 12.55 -15.06 10.37
CA LEU A 119 13.24 -15.13 9.10
C LEU A 119 12.60 -16.16 8.16
N SER A 120 12.92 -16.08 6.87
CA SER A 120 12.33 -16.95 5.84
C SER A 120 12.66 -18.44 5.97
N ASN A 121 13.66 -18.79 6.78
CA ASN A 121 14.02 -20.16 7.14
C ASN A 121 13.31 -20.66 8.42
N GLY A 122 12.48 -19.82 9.04
CA GLY A 122 11.77 -20.11 10.28
C GLY A 122 12.55 -19.82 11.57
N GLU A 123 13.81 -19.38 11.47
CA GLU A 123 14.55 -18.93 12.64
C GLU A 123 13.98 -17.61 13.16
N VAL A 124 14.05 -17.40 14.48
CA VAL A 124 13.60 -16.18 15.14
C VAL A 124 14.83 -15.41 15.61
N SER A 125 15.04 -14.23 15.03
CA SER A 125 16.08 -13.27 15.42
C SER A 125 15.52 -12.29 16.45
N THR A 126 16.31 -11.96 17.47
CA THR A 126 15.93 -10.99 18.51
C THR A 126 16.46 -9.59 18.20
N ARG A 127 15.98 -8.58 18.95
CA ARG A 127 16.57 -7.23 18.91
C ARG A 127 18.10 -7.24 19.06
N ALA A 128 18.62 -8.06 19.97
CA ALA A 128 20.05 -8.12 20.24
C ALA A 128 20.80 -8.71 19.03
N ASP A 129 20.23 -9.71 18.38
CA ASP A 129 20.81 -10.35 17.20
C ASP A 129 20.89 -9.37 16.03
N GLU A 130 19.81 -8.65 15.71
CA GLU A 130 19.80 -7.63 14.64
C GLU A 130 20.83 -6.51 14.89
N ILE A 131 20.91 -6.01 16.13
CA ILE A 131 21.88 -4.97 16.50
C ILE A 131 23.31 -5.51 16.39
N ASN A 132 23.56 -6.74 16.83
CA ASN A 132 24.89 -7.36 16.77
C ASN A 132 25.30 -7.67 15.33
N GLU A 133 24.37 -8.12 14.49
CA GLU A 133 24.62 -8.34 13.05
C GLU A 133 25.03 -7.03 12.40
N LEU A 134 24.28 -5.95 12.64
CA LEU A 134 24.61 -4.63 12.10
C LEU A 134 25.97 -4.11 12.61
N ARG A 135 26.28 -4.27 13.90
CA ARG A 135 27.58 -3.90 14.49
C ARG A 135 28.74 -4.72 13.94
N SER A 136 28.51 -5.98 13.58
CA SER A 136 29.56 -6.88 13.12
C SER A 136 30.14 -6.48 11.75
N ALA A 137 29.39 -5.68 10.97
CA ALA A 137 29.71 -5.31 9.59
C ALA A 137 30.00 -6.52 8.67
N LYS A 138 29.57 -7.73 9.05
CA LYS A 138 29.72 -8.94 8.23
C LYS A 138 28.80 -8.93 7.01
N VAL A 139 27.70 -8.20 7.11
CA VAL A 139 26.75 -7.95 6.03
C VAL A 139 26.81 -6.47 5.67
N HIS A 140 26.99 -6.19 4.38
CA HIS A 140 26.94 -4.83 3.85
C HIS A 140 25.82 -4.74 2.82
N TYR A 141 24.85 -3.86 3.06
CA TYR A 141 23.76 -3.61 2.13
C TYR A 141 24.12 -2.49 1.16
N SER A 142 23.87 -2.72 -0.13
CA SER A 142 23.92 -1.69 -1.17
C SER A 142 22.51 -1.27 -1.62
N VAL A 143 21.50 -2.08 -1.31
CA VAL A 143 20.07 -1.76 -1.47
C VAL A 143 19.34 -2.35 -0.28
N PHE A 144 18.50 -1.55 0.36
CA PHE A 144 17.54 -1.99 1.37
C PHE A 144 16.33 -1.08 1.26
N GLU A 145 15.28 -1.54 0.57
CA GLU A 145 14.14 -0.70 0.20
C GLU A 145 12.82 -1.44 0.33
N ASN A 146 11.87 -0.82 1.05
CA ASN A 146 10.49 -1.29 1.12
C ASN A 146 9.61 -0.64 0.04
N TYR A 147 8.76 -1.45 -0.60
CA TYR A 147 7.82 -1.03 -1.63
C TYR A 147 6.54 -1.86 -1.60
N ASP A 148 5.54 -1.46 -2.39
CA ASP A 148 4.19 -2.07 -2.40
C ASP A 148 3.56 -2.18 -0.98
N MET A 149 3.83 -1.19 -0.12
CA MET A 149 3.42 -1.24 1.28
C MET A 149 1.95 -0.86 1.49
N LEU A 150 1.32 -1.52 2.45
CA LEU A 150 -0.03 -1.24 2.95
C LEU A 150 -0.02 -1.24 4.48
N ALA A 151 -0.48 -0.14 5.10
CA ALA A 151 -0.61 -0.03 6.55
C ALA A 151 -2.08 -0.16 6.99
N ARG A 152 -2.32 -0.94 8.06
CA ARG A 152 -3.59 -1.02 8.78
C ARG A 152 -3.37 -0.60 10.22
N LEU A 153 -4.15 0.36 10.72
CA LEU A 153 -4.02 0.88 12.08
C LEU A 153 -5.14 0.35 12.99
N TYR A 154 -4.76 0.10 14.24
CA TYR A 154 -5.60 -0.39 15.34
C TYR A 154 -5.21 0.39 16.61
N GLY A 155 -5.68 1.62 16.74
CA GLY A 155 -5.26 2.52 17.82
C GLY A 155 -3.76 2.76 17.77
N ASP A 156 -3.06 2.44 18.87
CA ASP A 156 -1.60 2.55 18.99
C ASP A 156 -0.83 1.35 18.42
N THR A 157 -1.47 0.54 17.58
CA THR A 157 -0.85 -0.58 16.87
C THR A 157 -1.03 -0.40 15.37
N ALA A 158 -0.02 -0.78 14.59
CA ALA A 158 -0.10 -0.84 13.13
C ALA A 158 0.43 -2.18 12.63
N VAL A 159 -0.21 -2.70 11.58
CA VAL A 159 0.30 -3.85 10.82
C VAL A 159 0.61 -3.37 9.41
N VAL A 160 1.86 -3.55 8.98
CA VAL A 160 2.33 -3.20 7.65
C VAL A 160 2.63 -4.48 6.88
N LEU A 161 2.08 -4.56 5.68
CA LEU A 161 2.43 -5.58 4.70
C LEU A 161 3.19 -4.89 3.56
N GLY A 162 4.27 -5.49 3.08
CA GLY A 162 4.98 -4.98 1.90
C GLY A 162 5.99 -5.95 1.34
N LYS A 163 6.83 -5.45 0.45
CA LYS A 163 7.99 -6.18 -0.08
C LYS A 163 9.26 -5.40 0.23
N THR A 164 10.33 -6.14 0.53
CA THR A 164 11.66 -5.56 0.70
C THR A 164 12.56 -6.11 -0.39
N ARG A 165 13.26 -5.21 -1.09
CA ARG A 165 14.40 -5.58 -1.92
C ARG A 165 15.67 -5.36 -1.13
N VAL A 166 16.45 -6.42 -0.99
CA VAL A 166 17.77 -6.37 -0.34
C VAL A 166 18.85 -6.83 -1.31
N LYS A 167 19.91 -6.03 -1.39
CA LYS A 167 21.14 -6.39 -2.10
C LYS A 167 22.33 -6.06 -1.25
N GLY A 168 23.37 -6.87 -1.37
CA GLY A 168 24.57 -6.65 -0.60
C GLY A 168 25.59 -7.77 -0.75
N THR A 169 26.51 -7.79 0.20
CA THR A 169 27.53 -8.83 0.34
C THR A 169 27.49 -9.34 1.78
N SER A 170 27.49 -10.65 1.95
CA SER A 170 27.64 -11.33 3.23
C SER A 170 28.76 -12.35 3.13
N GLU A 171 29.75 -12.26 4.01
CA GLU A 171 30.93 -13.15 4.02
C GLU A 171 31.62 -13.26 2.64
N GLY A 172 31.71 -12.13 1.92
CA GLY A 172 32.30 -12.05 0.59
C GLY A 172 31.43 -12.56 -0.56
N LYS A 173 30.22 -13.08 -0.30
CA LYS A 173 29.27 -13.53 -1.31
C LYS A 173 28.17 -12.49 -1.54
N SER A 174 27.96 -12.12 -2.80
CA SER A 174 26.90 -11.17 -3.16
C SER A 174 25.52 -11.83 -3.13
N PHE A 175 24.51 -11.05 -2.77
CA PHE A 175 23.10 -11.45 -2.82
C PHE A 175 22.21 -10.34 -3.37
N ASP A 176 21.10 -10.75 -3.96
CA ASP A 176 20.02 -9.89 -4.46
C ASP A 176 18.71 -10.66 -4.30
N ARG A 177 17.85 -10.21 -3.39
CA ARG A 177 16.65 -10.92 -2.97
C ARG A 177 15.48 -9.95 -2.84
N VAL A 178 14.30 -10.49 -3.05
CA VAL A 178 13.03 -9.86 -2.69
C VAL A 178 12.32 -10.78 -1.72
N VAL A 179 11.86 -10.20 -0.61
CA VAL A 179 11.04 -10.88 0.40
C VAL A 179 9.72 -10.15 0.55
N GLN A 180 8.69 -10.87 0.98
CA GLN A 180 7.46 -10.26 1.46
C GLN A 180 7.53 -10.19 2.99
N PHE A 181 7.15 -9.06 3.57
CA PHE A 181 7.20 -8.87 5.02
C PHE A 181 5.81 -8.56 5.59
N THR A 182 5.62 -8.92 6.85
CA THR A 182 4.52 -8.42 7.70
C THR A 182 5.11 -7.95 9.01
N ASP A 183 4.98 -6.65 9.27
CA ASP A 183 5.57 -5.96 10.40
C ASP A 183 4.46 -5.44 11.31
N THR A 184 4.66 -5.59 12.62
CA THR A 184 3.76 -5.10 13.66
C THR A 184 4.48 -4.01 14.43
N LEU A 185 3.93 -2.80 14.37
CA LEU A 185 4.45 -1.63 15.07
C LEU A 185 3.52 -1.27 16.21
N ILE A 186 4.10 -0.74 17.29
CA ILE A 186 3.37 -0.20 18.42
C ILE A 186 3.85 1.22 18.72
N LYS A 187 2.93 2.10 19.13
CA LYS A 187 3.23 3.46 19.54
C LYS A 187 3.46 3.48 21.05
N ARG A 188 4.68 3.80 21.50
CA ARG A 188 5.05 3.98 22.91
C ARG A 188 5.60 5.39 23.10
N ASP A 189 5.08 6.12 24.08
CA ASP A 189 5.48 7.51 24.38
C ASP A 189 5.39 8.43 23.14
N GLY A 190 4.33 8.25 22.34
CA GLY A 190 4.11 9.03 21.12
C GLY A 190 5.02 8.66 19.94
N ARG A 191 5.85 7.61 20.04
CA ARG A 191 6.76 7.16 18.98
C ARG A 191 6.45 5.75 18.53
N TRP A 192 6.42 5.53 17.22
CA TRP A 192 6.34 4.19 16.65
C TRP A 192 7.63 3.40 16.89
N GLN A 193 7.49 2.12 17.20
CA GLN A 193 8.56 1.15 17.32
C GLN A 193 8.11 -0.18 16.72
N LEU A 194 9.03 -0.91 16.11
CA LEU A 194 8.78 -2.23 15.55
C LEU A 194 8.78 -3.26 16.68
N ALA A 195 7.66 -3.95 16.84
CA ALA A 195 7.44 -4.96 17.87
C ALA A 195 7.69 -6.37 17.37
N ALA A 196 7.33 -6.65 16.12
CA ALA A 196 7.61 -7.94 15.50
C ALA A 196 7.66 -7.80 13.97
N GLY A 197 8.44 -8.66 13.33
CA GLY A 197 8.45 -8.83 11.88
C GLY A 197 8.36 -10.30 11.49
N HIS A 198 7.86 -10.55 10.29
CA HIS A 198 7.92 -11.86 9.66
C HIS A 198 8.23 -11.67 8.18
N VAL A 199 9.26 -12.36 7.69
CA VAL A 199 9.63 -12.33 6.27
C VAL A 199 9.46 -13.70 5.64
N SER A 200 8.89 -13.72 4.44
CA SER A 200 8.78 -14.92 3.62
C SER A 200 9.46 -14.72 2.28
N ARG A 201 9.99 -15.83 1.73
CA ARG A 201 10.60 -15.83 0.42
C ARG A 201 9.51 -15.73 -0.65
N ILE A 202 9.70 -14.84 -1.62
CA ILE A 202 8.89 -14.83 -2.83
C ILE A 202 9.59 -15.73 -3.85
N GLU A 203 9.00 -16.88 -4.14
CA GLU A 203 9.48 -17.74 -5.24
C GLU A 203 9.23 -17.07 -6.59
N LYS A 204 10.11 -17.35 -7.55
CA LYS A 204 10.00 -16.83 -8.93
C LYS A 204 9.18 -17.75 -9.79
#